data_AF-U4VCU8-F1
#
_entry.id   AF-U4VCU8-F1
#
_cell.length_a   1.000
_cell.length_b   1.000
_cell.length_c   1.000
_cell.angle_alpha   90.00
_cell.angle_beta   90.00
_cell.angle_gamma   90.00
#
_symmetry.space_group_name_H-M   'P 1'
#
loop_
_entity.id
_entity.type
_entity.pdbx_description
1 polymer ?
#
loop_
_entity_poly.entity_id
_entity_poly.type
_entity_poly.pdbx_seq_one_letter_code
_entity_poly.pdbx_strand_id
1 'polypeptide(L)'
;MPLPFGLANNRRSFVSLENVARALTFLSVAPAQKVAGRVFHLAEPQPRSTKELVTKLRVALGKPSRLVPVPPVVMRLLLSAAGKSGLYDQLYGDLVADTSSLIEAGFDYLPGDRQLEAMAQAV
;
A
#
# COMPACT_ATOMS: atom_id res chain seq x y z
N MET A 1 -9.68 11.79 -17.70
CA MET A 1 -10.94 11.50 -16.97
C MET A 1 -10.67 11.24 -15.48
N PRO A 2 -11.60 11.57 -14.58
CA PRO A 2 -11.51 11.26 -13.15
C PRO A 2 -11.77 9.76 -12.88
N LEU A 3 -11.06 9.17 -11.93
CA LEU A 3 -11.18 7.74 -11.59
C LEU A 3 -12.26 7.50 -10.51
N PRO A 4 -12.94 6.35 -10.48
CA PRO A 4 -14.09 6.08 -9.61
C PRO A 4 -13.72 5.69 -8.17
N PHE A 5 -12.73 6.35 -7.55
CA PHE A 5 -12.21 5.99 -6.23
C PHE A 5 -12.50 7.02 -5.14
N GLY A 6 -13.38 8.00 -5.39
CA GLY A 6 -13.60 9.13 -4.49
C GLY A 6 -14.17 8.76 -3.10
N LEU A 7 -14.79 7.59 -2.98
CA LEU A 7 -15.30 7.00 -1.72
C LEU A 7 -14.59 5.70 -1.32
N ALA A 8 -13.43 5.40 -1.91
CA ALA A 8 -12.63 4.24 -1.54
C ALA A 8 -11.84 4.54 -0.25
N ASN A 9 -12.48 4.31 0.90
CA ASN A 9 -11.94 4.58 2.24
C ASN A 9 -11.39 3.31 2.94
N ASN A 10 -10.96 2.33 2.15
CA ASN A 10 -10.35 1.10 2.67
C ASN A 10 -9.01 1.39 3.37
N ARG A 11 -8.52 0.45 4.16
CA ARG A 11 -7.24 0.52 4.86
C ARG A 11 -6.33 -0.58 4.35
N ARG A 12 -5.28 -0.20 3.62
CA ARG A 12 -4.34 -1.14 3.04
C ARG A 12 -2.90 -0.79 3.39
N SER A 13 -2.16 -1.79 3.84
CA SER A 13 -0.73 -1.72 4.06
C SER A 13 0.01 -1.72 2.72
N PHE A 14 0.95 -0.78 2.57
CA PHE A 14 1.87 -0.69 1.44
C PHE A 14 3.30 -0.66 1.97
N VAL A 15 4.26 -1.00 1.13
CA VAL A 15 5.68 -0.84 1.45
C VAL A 15 6.42 -0.31 0.23
N SER A 16 7.29 0.67 0.47
CA SER A 16 8.21 1.16 -0.54
C SER A 16 9.28 0.11 -0.89
N LEU A 17 9.72 0.07 -2.15
CA LEU A 17 10.79 -0.84 -2.57
C LEU A 17 12.09 -0.59 -1.79
N GLU A 18 12.38 0.66 -1.42
CA GLU A 18 13.54 0.99 -0.60
C GLU A 18 13.45 0.37 0.80
N ASN A 19 12.29 0.43 1.44
CA ASN A 19 12.07 -0.23 2.73
C ASN A 19 12.12 -1.76 2.62
N VAL A 20 11.71 -2.34 1.48
CA VAL A 20 11.92 -3.78 1.20
C VAL A 20 13.41 -4.12 1.15
N ALA A 21 14.18 -3.40 0.34
CA ALA A 21 15.63 -3.64 0.25
C ALA A 21 16.33 -3.45 1.60
N ARG A 22 15.98 -2.39 2.34
CA ARG A 22 16.52 -2.15 3.69
C ARG A 22 16.15 -3.24 4.68
N ALA A 23 14.91 -3.73 4.66
CA ALA A 23 14.48 -4.81 5.54
C ALA A 23 15.25 -6.10 5.25
N LEU A 24 15.45 -6.45 3.98
CA LEU A 24 16.26 -7.61 3.58
C LEU A 24 17.71 -7.49 4.06
N THR A 25 18.32 -6.31 3.89
CA THR A 25 19.69 -6.05 4.38
C THR A 25 19.76 -6.08 5.91
N PHE A 26 18.77 -5.51 6.60
CA PHE A 26 18.69 -5.57 8.05
C PHE A 26 18.61 -7.01 8.55
N LEU A 27 17.72 -7.82 7.97
CA LEU A 27 17.53 -9.21 8.37
C LEU A 27 18.76 -10.08 8.08
N SER A 28 19.56 -9.76 7.05
CA SER A 28 20.75 -10.55 6.72
C SER A 28 21.93 -10.33 7.68
N VAL A 29 21.97 -9.20 8.38
CA VAL A 29 23.06 -8.85 9.32
C VAL A 29 22.62 -8.82 10.79
N ALA A 30 21.31 -8.92 11.05
CA ALA A 30 20.78 -8.91 12.40
C ALA A 30 21.26 -10.14 13.21
N PRO A 31 21.44 -10.00 14.54
CA PRO A 31 21.81 -11.12 15.40
C PRO A 31 20.80 -12.26 15.28
N ALA A 32 21.29 -13.49 15.08
CA ALA A 32 20.44 -14.66 14.86
C ALA A 32 19.39 -14.86 15.98
N GLN A 33 19.73 -14.53 17.23
CA GLN A 33 18.81 -14.62 18.37
C GLN A 33 17.57 -13.73 18.22
N LYS A 34 17.65 -12.65 17.41
CA LYS A 34 16.53 -11.74 17.18
C LYS A 34 15.64 -12.14 16.01
N VAL A 35 16.18 -12.84 15.02
CA VAL A 35 15.52 -13.02 13.70
C VAL A 35 15.38 -14.47 13.22
N ALA A 36 16.23 -15.39 13.67
CA ALA A 36 16.24 -16.76 13.17
C ALA A 36 14.93 -17.50 13.53
N GLY A 37 14.36 -18.20 12.56
CA GLY A 37 13.12 -18.97 12.74
C GLY A 37 11.85 -18.14 12.90
N ARG A 38 11.92 -16.80 12.77
CA ARG A 38 10.78 -15.90 12.89
C ARG A 38 10.24 -15.51 11.52
N VAL A 39 8.94 -15.23 11.46
CA VAL A 39 8.28 -14.62 10.31
C VAL A 39 8.02 -13.15 10.63
N PHE A 40 8.40 -12.27 9.72
CA PHE A 40 8.17 -10.83 9.83
C PHE A 40 7.24 -10.38 8.72
N HIS A 41 6.23 -9.57 9.05
CA HIS A 41 5.46 -8.86 8.04
C HIS A 41 6.09 -7.49 7.83
N LEU A 42 6.21 -7.11 6.56
CA LEU A 42 6.77 -5.85 6.16
C LEU A 42 5.69 -4.99 5.49
N ALA A 43 5.36 -3.89 6.15
CA ALA A 43 4.53 -2.82 5.63
C ALA A 43 4.96 -1.49 6.28
N GLU A 44 4.60 -0.37 5.67
CA GLU A 44 4.70 0.93 6.32
C GLU A 44 3.71 1.02 7.49
N PRO A 45 4.07 1.70 8.59
CA PRO A 45 3.23 1.77 9.80
C PRO A 45 1.85 2.40 9.59
N GLN A 46 1.73 3.28 8.59
CA GLN A 46 0.47 3.96 8.27
C GLN A 46 -0.18 3.31 7.04
N PRO A 47 -1.29 2.56 7.22
CA PRO A 47 -2.06 2.07 6.10
C PRO A 47 -2.70 3.24 5.34
N ARG A 48 -2.83 3.10 4.03
CA ARG A 48 -3.43 4.10 3.15
C ARG A 48 -4.64 3.52 2.43
N SER A 49 -5.57 4.39 2.07
CA SER A 49 -6.71 4.07 1.24
C SER A 49 -6.36 4.12 -0.25
N THR A 50 -7.15 3.41 -1.06
CA THR A 50 -7.03 3.48 -2.52
C THR A 50 -7.28 4.89 -3.04
N LYS A 51 -8.17 5.65 -2.40
CA LYS A 51 -8.38 7.07 -2.69
C LYS A 51 -7.09 7.87 -2.53
N GLU A 52 -6.41 7.75 -1.39
CA GLU A 52 -5.17 8.48 -1.11
C GLU A 52 -4.05 8.09 -2.07
N LEU A 53 -3.89 6.79 -2.33
CA LEU A 53 -2.87 6.26 -3.25
C LEU A 53 -3.05 6.81 -4.66
N VAL A 54 -4.26 6.70 -5.21
CA VAL A 54 -4.57 7.19 -6.56
C VAL A 54 -4.45 8.70 -6.62
N THR A 55 -4.83 9.41 -5.57
CA THR A 55 -4.69 10.87 -5.51
C THR A 55 -3.22 11.28 -5.59
N LYS A 56 -2.35 10.67 -4.78
CA LYS A 56 -0.90 10.91 -4.79
C LYS A 56 -0.28 10.59 -6.15
N LEU A 57 -0.61 9.43 -6.73
CA LEU A 57 -0.14 9.05 -8.07
C LEU A 57 -0.57 10.05 -9.14
N ARG A 58 -1.82 10.54 -9.12
CA ARG A 58 -2.29 11.53 -10.08
C ARG A 58 -1.55 12.85 -9.96
N VAL A 59 -1.31 13.32 -8.74
CA VAL A 59 -0.52 14.55 -8.49
C VAL A 59 0.90 14.38 -9.02
N ALA A 60 1.55 13.27 -8.71
CA ALA A 60 2.92 13.00 -9.17
C ALA A 60 3.02 12.87 -10.71
N LEU A 61 1.96 12.42 -11.38
CA LEU A 61 1.84 12.38 -12.84
C LEU A 61 1.42 13.73 -13.48
N GLY A 62 1.35 14.82 -12.71
CA GLY A 62 0.88 16.13 -13.20
C GLY A 62 -0.60 16.16 -13.61
N LYS A 63 -1.42 15.21 -13.13
CA LYS A 63 -2.85 15.10 -13.43
C LYS A 63 -3.69 15.71 -12.29
N PRO A 64 -4.91 16.24 -12.59
CA PRO A 64 -5.80 16.74 -11.55
C PRO A 64 -6.15 15.66 -10.53
N SER A 65 -6.13 15.97 -9.23
CA SER A 65 -6.44 15.06 -8.12
C SER A 65 -7.92 14.64 -8.02
N ARG A 66 -8.76 15.07 -8.95
CA ARG A 66 -10.22 14.84 -8.94
C ARG A 66 -10.55 13.34 -9.12
N LEU A 67 -11.38 12.82 -8.22
CA LEU A 67 -11.91 11.45 -8.25
C LEU A 67 -13.44 11.50 -8.20
N VAL A 68 -14.11 10.55 -8.86
CA VAL A 68 -15.58 10.43 -8.82
C VAL A 68 -15.97 9.66 -7.54
N PRO A 69 -16.89 10.17 -6.72
CA PRO A 69 -17.34 9.51 -5.50
C PRO A 69 -18.32 8.37 -5.83
N VAL A 70 -17.79 7.19 -6.17
CA VAL A 70 -18.60 5.99 -6.43
C VAL A 70 -18.69 5.14 -5.16
N PRO A 71 -19.90 4.80 -4.66
CA PRO A 71 -20.04 3.95 -3.48
C PRO A 71 -19.40 2.56 -3.69
N PRO A 72 -18.67 2.01 -2.70
CA PRO A 72 -18.03 0.69 -2.83
C PRO A 72 -18.99 -0.43 -3.22
N VAL A 73 -20.24 -0.39 -2.74
CA VAL A 73 -21.27 -1.40 -3.07
C VAL A 73 -21.57 -1.45 -4.57
N VAL A 74 -21.60 -0.29 -5.24
CA VAL A 74 -21.82 -0.22 -6.69
C VAL A 74 -20.64 -0.87 -7.42
N MET A 75 -19.41 -0.55 -7.00
CA MET A 75 -18.20 -1.16 -7.57
C MET A 75 -18.13 -2.66 -7.31
N ARG A 76 -18.56 -3.13 -6.14
CA ARG A 76 -18.64 -4.55 -5.81
C ARG A 76 -19.57 -5.28 -6.77
N LEU A 77 -20.77 -4.75 -7.00
CA LEU A 77 -21.74 -5.34 -7.92
C LEU A 77 -21.21 -5.36 -9.35
N LEU A 78 -20.71 -4.23 -9.86
CA LEU A 78 -20.18 -4.13 -11.23
C LEU A 78 -19.02 -5.09 -11.47
N LEU A 79 -18.04 -5.11 -10.56
CA LEU A 79 -16.87 -5.98 -10.69
C LEU A 79 -17.23 -7.45 -10.51
N SER A 80 -18.15 -7.78 -9.59
CA SER A 80 -18.60 -9.16 -9.41
C SER A 80 -19.39 -9.67 -10.62
N ALA A 81 -20.29 -8.85 -11.18
CA ALA A 81 -21.03 -9.19 -12.39
C ALA A 81 -20.11 -9.37 -13.61
N ALA A 82 -19.00 -8.65 -13.65
CA ALA A 82 -17.94 -8.81 -14.66
C ALA A 82 -16.98 -9.98 -14.39
N GLY A 83 -17.20 -10.81 -13.34
CA GLY A 83 -16.32 -11.91 -12.96
C GLY A 83 -14.98 -11.48 -12.33
N LYS A 84 -14.88 -10.22 -11.89
CA LYS A 84 -13.67 -9.57 -11.33
C LYS A 84 -13.79 -9.28 -9.83
N SER A 85 -14.43 -10.15 -9.07
CA SER A 85 -14.56 -10.01 -7.61
C SER A 85 -13.22 -9.85 -6.91
N GLY A 86 -12.18 -10.59 -7.31
CA GLY A 86 -10.84 -10.45 -6.74
C GLY A 86 -10.22 -9.06 -6.93
N LEU A 87 -10.54 -8.37 -8.03
CA LEU A 87 -10.10 -6.98 -8.25
C LEU A 87 -10.81 -6.02 -7.30
N TYR A 88 -12.07 -6.28 -6.96
CA TYR A 88 -12.77 -5.51 -5.92
C TYR A 88 -12.05 -5.65 -4.59
N ASP A 89 -11.73 -6.88 -4.15
CA ASP A 89 -11.05 -7.10 -2.87
C ASP A 89 -9.67 -6.42 -2.85
N GLN A 90 -8.94 -6.43 -3.96
CA GLN A 90 -7.67 -5.73 -4.06
C GLN A 90 -7.80 -4.19 -3.97
N LEU A 91 -8.86 -3.60 -4.52
CA LEU A 91 -9.02 -2.15 -4.60
C LEU A 91 -9.82 -1.55 -3.44
N TYR A 92 -10.74 -2.30 -2.85
CA TYR A 92 -11.70 -1.84 -1.86
C TYR A 92 -11.67 -2.64 -0.56
N GLY A 93 -10.95 -3.77 -0.52
CA GLY A 93 -10.76 -4.55 0.69
C GLY A 93 -9.76 -3.91 1.64
N ASP A 94 -9.95 -4.21 2.92
CA ASP A 94 -8.98 -3.90 3.97
C ASP A 94 -7.95 -5.02 4.06
N LEU A 95 -6.68 -4.66 4.11
CA LEU A 95 -5.58 -5.60 4.31
C LEU A 95 -4.43 -4.86 4.99
N VAL A 96 -4.39 -4.95 6.32
CA VAL A 96 -3.39 -4.30 7.16
C VAL A 96 -2.49 -5.37 7.76
N ALA A 97 -1.20 -5.26 7.51
CA ALA A 97 -0.19 -6.16 8.07
C ALA A 97 0.29 -5.63 9.42
N ASP A 98 0.49 -6.54 10.39
CA ASP A 98 1.10 -6.20 11.68
C ASP A 98 2.63 -6.22 11.55
N THR A 99 3.24 -5.04 11.70
CA THR A 99 4.67 -4.80 11.53
C THR A 99 5.43 -4.67 12.84
N SER A 100 4.73 -4.82 13.98
CA SER A 100 5.29 -4.63 15.33
C SER A 100 6.53 -5.48 15.57
N SER A 101 6.49 -6.74 15.15
CA SER A 101 7.62 -7.68 15.32
C SER A 101 8.90 -7.24 14.62
N LEU A 102 8.80 -6.55 13.47
CA LEU A 102 9.96 -6.09 12.73
C LEU A 102 10.58 -4.84 13.38
N ILE A 103 9.73 -3.94 13.90
CA ILE A 103 10.16 -2.78 14.68
C ILE A 103 10.84 -3.22 15.97
N GLU A 104 10.26 -4.18 16.70
CA GLU A 104 10.85 -4.77 17.91
C GLU A 104 12.20 -5.44 17.65
N ALA A 105 12.40 -6.03 16.47
CA ALA A 105 13.69 -6.59 16.08
C ALA A 105 14.77 -5.50 15.94
N GLY A 106 14.37 -4.23 15.75
CA GLY A 106 15.24 -3.07 15.61
C GLY A 106 15.25 -2.47 14.20
N PHE A 107 14.29 -2.81 13.35
CA PHE A 107 14.20 -2.21 12.02
C PHE A 107 13.59 -0.81 12.08
N ASP A 108 14.19 0.12 11.34
CA ASP A 108 13.72 1.50 11.23
C ASP A 108 13.34 1.86 9.79
N TYR A 109 12.12 2.39 9.65
CA TYR A 109 11.49 2.68 8.37
C TYR A 109 11.89 4.07 7.87
N LEU A 110 12.17 4.15 6.57
CA LEU A 110 12.19 5.45 5.90
C LEU A 110 10.77 5.93 5.59
N PRO A 111 10.54 7.26 5.50
CA PRO A 111 9.27 7.82 5.06
C PRO A 111 8.92 7.33 3.63
N GLY A 112 7.77 6.67 3.49
CA GLY A 112 7.40 5.99 2.24
C GLY A 112 6.92 6.86 1.09
N ASP A 113 6.62 8.15 1.33
CA ASP A 113 5.95 9.00 0.33
C ASP A 113 6.81 9.30 -0.92
N ARG A 114 8.15 9.34 -0.78
CA ARG A 114 9.06 9.62 -1.91
C ARG A 114 9.01 8.55 -3.00
N GLN A 115 8.74 7.30 -2.64
CA GLN A 115 8.75 6.20 -3.61
C GLN A 115 7.53 6.24 -4.53
N LEU A 116 6.39 6.70 -4.00
CA LEU A 116 5.16 6.90 -4.78
C LEU A 116 5.35 7.95 -5.87
N GLU A 117 6.09 9.02 -5.57
CA GLU A 117 6.48 10.04 -6.54
C GLU A 117 7.45 9.48 -7.57
N ALA A 118 8.46 8.71 -7.14
CA ALA A 118 9.42 8.07 -8.04
C ALA A 118 8.75 7.07 -9.02
N MET A 119 7.79 6.27 -8.54
CA MET A 119 7.04 5.33 -9.40
C MET A 119 6.22 6.05 -10.47
N ALA A 120 5.64 7.21 -10.14
CA ALA A 120 4.89 8.01 -11.10
C ALA A 120 5.78 8.62 -12.19
N GLN A 121 7.02 8.97 -11.87
CA GLN A 121 7.98 9.53 -12.84
C GLN A 121 8.61 8.49 -13.77
N ALA A 122 8.46 7.19 -13.48
CA ALA A 122 9.03 6.10 -14.25
C ALA A 122 8.12 5.58 -15.38
N VAL A 123 6.96 6.20 -15.63
CA VAL A 123 5.93 5.80 -16.61
C VAL A 123 5.77 6.87 -17.69
#